data_AF-A0A7C3PV06-F1
#
_entry.id   AF-A0A7C3PV06-F1
#
_cell.length_a   1.000
_cell.length_b   1.000
_cell.length_c   1.000
_cell.angle_alpha   90.00
_cell.angle_beta   90.00
_cell.angle_gamma   90.00
#
_symmetry.space_group_name_H-M   'P 1'
#
loop_
_entity.id
_entity.type
_entity.pdbx_description
1 polymer ?
#
loop_
_entity_poly.entity_id
_entity_poly.type
_entity_poly.pdbx_seq_one_letter_code
_entity_poly.pdbx_strand_id
1 'polypeptide(L)'
;AAFRIPEIALDVLVAAGLTAPFVVLLVGQARKPEAPQAPPATALTVKALQEMTQKVRPQEIPYGDPSAKDPFEEPKEPLPRFGGRYPRWNLKDFPEGWDDKIAEALHSYFEELAYDPSKPVDMNRIEEARRGVADYLLQLGADAVPTLAAILNAEGDFVNRRMVLKTIGELGPQSAQATFVLRDFFVARHADLQNRSEMLHVIDAMGSLRNDTSFDMLQDLIYRGSSDPGYHNYRDKLYEALGEHPRREEAVPTLVDAMHNDVRPQDRNKAAQAMGKVGDPSTLPDLYNAVEKERYWVVKQTLLGSIGKIGEPQSLPFLEAQARTAKESAVRLSAAGAIRRIGTPRGERLLQELARDEQDPELKKRLDDWVAEDSKGAKK
;
A
#
# COMPACT_ATOMS: atom_id res chain seq x y z
N ALA A 1 65.46 53.64 -28.83
CA ALA A 1 64.11 54.21 -29.00
C ALA A 1 63.19 53.12 -29.53
N ALA A 2 61.98 53.02 -28.96
CA ALA A 2 60.85 52.16 -29.36
C ALA A 2 61.01 50.64 -29.16
N PHE A 3 60.52 50.16 -28.00
CA PHE A 3 60.01 48.80 -27.82
C PHE A 3 58.84 48.56 -28.80
N ARG A 4 58.89 47.51 -29.61
CA ARG A 4 57.73 46.98 -30.35
C ARG A 4 57.30 45.66 -29.70
N ILE A 5 56.09 45.67 -29.15
CA ILE A 5 55.37 44.47 -28.68
C ILE A 5 54.73 43.82 -29.91
N PRO A 6 54.69 42.48 -30.05
CA PRO A 6 53.98 41.81 -31.15
C PRO A 6 52.45 41.99 -31.02
N GLU A 7 51.77 42.20 -32.15
CA GLU A 7 50.31 42.33 -32.31
C GLU A 7 49.52 41.05 -31.93
N ILE A 8 49.65 40.59 -30.68
CA ILE A 8 48.80 39.53 -30.11
C ILE A 8 48.12 40.00 -28.82
N ALA A 9 48.48 41.19 -28.32
CA ALA A 9 47.94 41.73 -27.07
C ALA A 9 46.70 42.63 -27.24
N LEU A 10 46.27 42.95 -28.47
CA LEU A 10 45.10 43.82 -28.69
C LEU A 10 43.80 43.04 -28.93
N ASP A 11 43.87 41.83 -29.50
CA ASP A 11 42.68 40.99 -29.74
C ASP A 11 42.17 40.30 -28.46
N VAL A 12 43.05 40.04 -27.49
CA VAL A 12 42.66 39.44 -26.20
C VAL A 12 42.00 40.46 -25.27
N LEU A 13 42.33 41.76 -25.39
CA LEU A 13 41.72 42.80 -24.55
C LEU A 13 40.36 43.28 -25.09
N VAL A 14 40.11 43.19 -26.40
CA VAL A 14 38.78 43.42 -26.99
C VAL A 14 37.86 42.21 -26.76
N ALA A 15 38.39 40.98 -26.72
CA ALA A 15 37.62 39.79 -26.34
C ALA A 15 37.24 39.72 -24.85
N ALA A 16 38.06 40.28 -23.95
CA ALA A 16 37.76 40.33 -22.51
C ALA A 16 36.83 41.50 -22.11
N GLY A 17 36.76 42.58 -22.90
CA GLY A 17 35.88 43.72 -22.66
C GLY A 17 34.43 43.53 -23.16
N LEU A 18 34.20 42.62 -24.11
CA LEU A 18 32.88 42.33 -24.68
C LEU A 18 32.19 41.09 -24.09
N THR A 19 32.86 40.35 -23.22
CA THR A 19 32.28 39.18 -22.53
C THR A 19 31.64 39.52 -21.18
N ALA A 20 31.97 40.66 -20.57
CA ALA A 20 31.36 41.11 -19.30
C ALA A 20 29.91 41.65 -19.44
N PRO A 21 29.50 42.36 -20.51
CA PRO A 21 28.10 42.76 -20.67
C PRO A 21 27.22 41.59 -21.18
N PHE A 22 27.80 40.59 -21.85
CA PHE A 22 27.05 39.45 -22.39
C PHE A 22 26.69 38.41 -21.31
N VAL A 23 27.51 38.27 -20.27
CA VAL A 23 27.17 37.45 -19.09
C VAL A 23 26.08 38.12 -18.23
N VAL A 24 25.99 39.45 -18.20
CA VAL A 24 24.93 40.17 -17.47
C VAL A 24 23.62 40.27 -18.27
N LEU A 25 23.66 40.27 -19.61
CA LEU A 25 22.46 40.21 -20.46
C LEU A 25 21.92 38.79 -20.69
N LEU A 26 22.72 37.73 -20.50
CA LEU A 26 22.24 36.33 -20.50
C LEU A 26 21.74 35.86 -19.12
N VAL A 27 22.15 36.51 -18.03
CA VAL A 27 21.57 36.28 -16.68
C VAL A 27 20.26 37.06 -16.47
N GLY A 28 19.95 38.04 -17.33
CA GLY A 28 18.69 38.80 -17.32
C GLY A 28 17.54 38.23 -18.15
N GLN A 29 17.78 37.21 -18.99
CA GLN A 29 16.76 36.58 -19.86
C GLN A 29 16.80 35.05 -19.87
N ALA A 30 17.34 34.43 -18.82
CA ALA A 30 17.11 33.01 -18.56
C ALA A 30 15.63 32.81 -18.16
N ARG A 31 14.77 32.64 -19.17
CA ARG A 31 13.48 31.95 -18.99
C ARG A 31 13.79 30.66 -18.26
N LYS A 32 13.16 30.45 -17.09
CA LYS A 32 13.13 29.14 -16.42
C LYS A 32 12.90 28.07 -17.50
N PRO A 33 13.60 26.92 -17.47
CA PRO A 33 13.22 25.82 -18.33
C PRO A 33 11.76 25.52 -18.01
N GLU A 34 10.88 25.75 -18.98
CA GLU A 34 9.53 25.22 -18.91
C GLU A 34 9.69 23.72 -18.73
N ALA A 35 9.21 23.21 -17.60
CA ALA A 35 8.99 21.78 -17.42
C ALA A 35 8.27 21.27 -18.68
N PRO A 36 8.58 20.05 -19.17
CA PRO A 36 7.83 19.49 -20.29
C PRO A 36 6.35 19.65 -19.97
N GLN A 37 5.64 20.44 -20.78
CA GLN A 37 4.21 20.62 -20.60
C GLN A 37 3.62 19.22 -20.66
N ALA A 38 3.13 18.74 -19.51
CA ALA A 38 2.31 17.55 -19.48
C ALA A 38 1.24 17.74 -20.57
N PRO A 39 0.89 16.69 -21.35
CA PRO A 39 -0.25 16.79 -22.25
C PRO A 39 -1.41 17.39 -21.45
N PRO A 40 -2.22 18.30 -22.02
CA PRO A 40 -3.30 18.92 -21.27
C PRO A 40 -4.08 17.79 -20.64
N ALA A 41 -4.01 17.69 -19.31
CA ALA A 41 -4.87 16.81 -18.56
C ALA A 41 -6.25 17.13 -19.09
N THR A 42 -6.94 16.15 -19.66
CA THR A 42 -8.33 16.32 -20.08
C THR A 42 -9.04 16.81 -18.82
N ALA A 43 -9.25 18.11 -18.75
CA ALA A 43 -9.51 18.79 -17.51
C ALA A 43 -10.95 18.51 -17.19
N LEU A 44 -11.20 17.44 -16.42
CA LEU A 44 -12.25 17.46 -15.42
C LEU A 44 -12.08 18.78 -14.70
N THR A 45 -12.95 19.72 -15.04
CA THR A 45 -12.81 21.11 -14.62
C THR A 45 -12.77 21.16 -13.09
N VAL A 46 -12.06 22.14 -12.53
CA VAL A 46 -12.05 22.39 -11.08
C VAL A 46 -13.49 22.49 -10.53
N LYS A 47 -14.43 22.92 -11.36
CA LYS A 47 -15.87 22.91 -11.08
C LYS A 47 -16.47 21.50 -11.00
N ALA A 48 -16.16 20.59 -11.92
CA ALA A 48 -16.55 19.18 -11.84
C ALA A 48 -15.94 18.48 -10.59
N LEU A 49 -14.69 18.79 -10.25
CA LEU A 49 -14.05 18.34 -9.00
C LEU A 49 -14.72 18.95 -7.74
N GLN A 50 -15.19 20.20 -7.82
CA GLN A 50 -15.93 20.88 -6.74
C GLN A 50 -17.38 20.37 -6.59
N GLU A 51 -18.01 19.96 -7.69
CA GLU A 51 -19.35 19.36 -7.70
C GLU A 51 -19.32 17.90 -7.20
N MET A 52 -18.24 17.14 -7.48
CA MET A 52 -17.99 15.81 -6.91
C MET A 52 -17.58 15.82 -5.42
N THR A 53 -17.24 16.98 -4.85
CA THR A 53 -16.80 17.16 -3.46
C THR A 53 -17.89 17.76 -2.55
N GLN A 54 -19.16 17.67 -2.93
CA GLN A 54 -20.21 17.88 -1.92
C GLN A 54 -20.01 16.84 -0.81
N LYS A 55 -19.59 17.33 0.37
CA LYS A 55 -19.48 16.54 1.60
C LYS A 55 -20.77 15.77 1.78
N VAL A 56 -20.72 14.47 1.51
CA VAL A 56 -21.76 13.56 1.98
C VAL A 56 -21.79 13.72 3.48
N ARG A 57 -22.91 14.22 4.01
CA ARG A 57 -23.03 14.45 5.45
C ARG A 57 -23.01 13.08 6.13
N PRO A 58 -22.27 12.90 7.24
CA PRO A 58 -22.17 11.61 7.96
C PRO A 58 -23.50 10.95 8.34
N GLN A 59 -24.61 11.68 8.25
CA GLN A 59 -25.95 11.29 8.69
C GLN A 59 -26.81 10.66 7.58
N GLU A 60 -26.33 10.60 6.33
CA GLU A 60 -27.14 10.21 5.15
C GLU A 60 -26.89 8.78 4.64
N ILE A 61 -26.03 8.01 5.32
CA ILE A 61 -25.71 6.63 4.91
C ILE A 61 -26.08 5.69 6.06
N PRO A 62 -27.06 4.79 5.90
CA PRO A 62 -27.38 3.80 6.91
C PRO A 62 -26.15 2.90 7.13
N TYR A 63 -25.74 2.78 8.39
CA TYR A 63 -24.71 1.84 8.83
C TYR A 63 -25.18 0.42 8.51
N GLY A 64 -24.69 -0.18 7.43
CA GLY A 64 -24.63 -1.64 7.35
C GLY A 64 -23.63 -2.10 8.40
N ASP A 65 -24.02 -3.02 9.27
CA ASP A 65 -23.23 -3.48 10.42
C ASP A 65 -21.80 -3.88 9.98
N PRO A 66 -20.79 -3.03 10.20
CA PRO A 66 -19.42 -3.33 9.81
C PRO A 66 -18.77 -4.35 10.75
N SER A 67 -19.51 -4.82 11.76
CA SER A 67 -19.19 -5.95 12.64
C SER A 67 -19.77 -7.28 12.15
N ALA A 68 -20.42 -7.34 10.98
CA ALA A 68 -20.82 -8.59 10.34
C ALA A 68 -19.61 -9.53 10.25
N LYS A 69 -19.61 -10.56 11.11
CA LYS A 69 -18.46 -11.46 11.31
C LYS A 69 -18.25 -12.41 10.14
N ASP A 70 -19.24 -12.51 9.26
CA ASP A 70 -19.26 -13.45 8.15
C ASP A 70 -19.86 -12.79 6.89
N PRO A 71 -19.11 -12.66 5.78
CA PRO A 71 -19.64 -12.19 4.49
C PRO A 71 -20.70 -13.13 3.87
N PHE A 72 -20.94 -14.30 4.48
CA PHE A 72 -21.97 -15.27 4.12
C PHE A 72 -23.20 -15.23 5.04
N GLU A 73 -23.22 -14.41 6.10
CA GLU A 73 -24.41 -14.23 6.94
C GLU A 73 -25.28 -13.11 6.34
N GLU A 74 -26.45 -13.48 5.82
CA GLU A 74 -27.36 -12.53 5.20
C GLU A 74 -28.01 -11.57 6.21
N PRO A 75 -28.30 -10.33 5.80
CA PRO A 75 -29.03 -9.40 6.64
C PRO A 75 -30.40 -9.96 7.01
N LYS A 76 -30.73 -9.92 8.31
CA LYS A 76 -32.00 -10.48 8.85
C LYS A 76 -33.24 -9.72 8.38
N GLU A 77 -33.07 -8.47 7.95
CA GLU A 77 -34.12 -7.62 7.43
C GLU A 77 -33.70 -7.06 6.05
N PRO A 78 -34.66 -6.90 5.11
CA PRO A 78 -34.37 -6.25 3.83
C PRO A 78 -33.85 -4.83 4.02
N LEU A 79 -32.92 -4.42 3.16
CA LEU A 79 -32.41 -3.05 3.16
C LEU A 79 -33.54 -2.04 2.90
N PRO A 80 -33.47 -0.83 3.47
CA PRO A 80 -34.43 0.23 3.20
C PRO A 80 -34.53 0.55 1.69
N ARG A 81 -35.75 0.77 1.20
CA ARG A 81 -36.03 1.20 -0.17
C ARG A 81 -36.37 2.69 -0.19
N PHE A 82 -35.77 3.42 -1.12
CA PHE A 82 -35.98 4.85 -1.33
C PHE A 82 -36.82 5.05 -2.60
N GLY A 83 -37.75 6.00 -2.64
CA GLY A 83 -38.56 6.23 -3.86
C GLY A 83 -37.70 6.76 -5.03
N GLY A 84 -38.16 6.58 -6.27
CA GLY A 84 -37.47 7.09 -7.46
C GLY A 84 -37.12 6.01 -8.48
N ARG A 85 -36.27 6.33 -9.46
CA ARG A 85 -35.86 5.40 -10.53
C ARG A 85 -34.95 4.27 -10.02
N TYR A 86 -34.24 4.49 -8.91
CA TYR A 86 -33.23 3.56 -8.38
C TYR A 86 -33.46 3.28 -6.89
N PRO A 87 -34.50 2.50 -6.55
CA PRO A 87 -35.01 2.45 -5.18
C PRO A 87 -34.09 1.78 -4.15
N ARG A 88 -33.00 1.15 -4.57
CA ARG A 88 -31.99 0.60 -3.67
C ARG A 88 -31.10 1.67 -3.06
N TRP A 89 -30.79 2.70 -3.83
CA TRP A 89 -29.87 3.75 -3.41
C TRP A 89 -30.67 4.95 -2.94
N ASN A 90 -30.25 5.59 -1.85
CA ASN A 90 -30.88 6.82 -1.36
C ASN A 90 -30.52 8.02 -2.26
N LEU A 91 -30.94 7.95 -3.52
CA LEU A 91 -30.66 8.91 -4.58
C LEU A 91 -31.99 9.37 -5.16
N LYS A 92 -32.30 10.67 -5.01
CA LYS A 92 -33.49 11.27 -5.63
C LYS A 92 -33.36 11.29 -7.16
N ASP A 93 -32.20 11.74 -7.64
CA ASP A 93 -31.75 11.76 -9.03
C ASP A 93 -30.23 11.46 -9.05
N PHE A 94 -29.70 10.89 -10.14
CA PHE A 94 -28.25 10.71 -10.30
C PHE A 94 -27.55 12.03 -10.67
N PRO A 95 -26.25 12.19 -10.36
CA PRO A 95 -25.49 13.39 -10.72
C PRO A 95 -25.49 13.66 -12.24
N GLU A 96 -25.43 14.94 -12.61
CA GLU A 96 -25.36 15.39 -14.00
C GLU A 96 -24.08 14.85 -14.70
N GLY A 97 -24.20 14.32 -15.92
CA GLY A 97 -23.07 13.75 -16.68
C GLY A 97 -22.89 12.22 -16.59
N TRP A 98 -23.86 11.51 -16.01
CA TRP A 98 -23.85 10.04 -15.94
C TRP A 98 -24.38 9.37 -17.21
N ASP A 99 -23.85 8.18 -17.50
CA ASP A 99 -24.42 7.30 -18.52
C ASP A 99 -25.58 6.51 -17.90
N ASP A 100 -26.81 6.92 -18.26
CA ASP A 100 -28.05 6.30 -17.80
C ASP A 100 -28.09 4.78 -18.04
N LYS A 101 -27.45 4.27 -19.10
CA LYS A 101 -27.42 2.83 -19.41
C LYS A 101 -26.52 2.07 -18.44
N ILE A 102 -25.37 2.67 -18.07
CA ILE A 102 -24.47 2.09 -17.07
C ILE A 102 -25.16 2.03 -15.71
N ALA A 103 -25.84 3.11 -15.33
CA ALA A 103 -26.59 3.17 -14.08
C ALA A 103 -27.73 2.14 -14.03
N GLU A 104 -28.48 1.98 -15.12
CA GLU A 104 -29.55 0.99 -15.23
C GLU A 104 -29.04 -0.46 -15.20
N ALA A 105 -27.93 -0.74 -15.90
CA ALA A 105 -27.29 -2.05 -15.89
C ALA A 105 -26.78 -2.41 -14.49
N LEU A 106 -26.08 -1.49 -13.82
CA LEU A 106 -25.60 -1.69 -12.46
C LEU A 106 -26.75 -1.85 -11.47
N HIS A 107 -27.78 -1.00 -11.55
CA HIS A 107 -28.94 -1.14 -10.70
C HIS A 107 -29.57 -2.52 -10.83
N SER A 108 -29.73 -3.03 -12.06
CA SER A 108 -30.29 -4.35 -12.32
C SER A 108 -29.48 -5.46 -11.64
N TYR A 109 -28.15 -5.43 -11.74
CA TYR A 109 -27.32 -6.39 -11.01
C TYR A 109 -27.46 -6.26 -9.48
N PHE A 110 -27.51 -5.04 -8.95
CA PHE A 110 -27.66 -4.82 -7.52
C PHE A 110 -29.07 -5.18 -7.00
N GLU A 111 -30.10 -5.18 -7.85
CA GLU A 111 -31.41 -5.76 -7.55
C GLU A 111 -31.34 -7.28 -7.46
N GLU A 112 -30.53 -7.95 -8.29
CA GLU A 112 -30.30 -9.39 -8.17
C GLU A 112 -29.61 -9.77 -6.86
N LEU A 113 -28.75 -8.88 -6.35
CA LEU A 113 -28.09 -8.99 -5.03
C LEU A 113 -29.01 -8.66 -3.85
N ALA A 114 -30.24 -8.17 -4.07
CA ALA A 114 -31.13 -7.84 -2.97
C ALA A 114 -31.62 -9.10 -2.26
N TYR A 115 -31.52 -9.09 -0.92
CA TYR A 115 -32.11 -10.11 -0.08
C TYR A 115 -33.64 -10.10 -0.22
N ASP A 116 -34.21 -11.28 -0.49
CA ASP A 116 -35.65 -11.49 -0.59
C ASP A 116 -36.03 -12.67 0.32
N PRO A 117 -36.61 -12.40 1.51
CA PRO A 117 -36.95 -13.45 2.47
C PRO A 117 -38.04 -14.41 1.96
N SER A 118 -38.71 -14.08 0.84
CA SER A 118 -39.70 -14.96 0.21
C SER A 118 -39.08 -16.00 -0.74
N LYS A 119 -37.78 -15.87 -1.03
CA LYS A 119 -37.06 -16.76 -1.95
C LYS A 119 -35.96 -17.53 -1.22
N PRO A 120 -35.67 -18.78 -1.63
CA PRO A 120 -34.49 -19.48 -1.16
C PRO A 120 -33.22 -18.70 -1.51
N VAL A 121 -32.29 -18.67 -0.55
CA VAL A 121 -30.95 -18.13 -0.77
C VAL A 121 -30.23 -18.96 -1.82
N ASP A 122 -29.82 -18.33 -2.90
CA ASP A 122 -29.01 -18.94 -3.95
C ASP A 122 -27.64 -18.25 -4.00
N MET A 123 -26.67 -18.86 -3.33
CA MET A 123 -25.31 -18.34 -3.25
C MET A 123 -24.62 -18.29 -4.62
N ASN A 124 -24.93 -19.21 -5.52
CA ASN A 124 -24.33 -19.22 -6.85
C ASN A 124 -24.81 -18.01 -7.66
N ARG A 125 -26.13 -17.75 -7.63
CA ARG A 125 -26.71 -16.55 -8.26
C ARG A 125 -26.11 -15.26 -7.70
N ILE A 126 -25.94 -15.17 -6.39
CA ILE A 126 -25.35 -13.99 -5.73
C ILE A 126 -23.89 -13.82 -6.16
N GLU A 127 -23.09 -14.90 -6.18
CA GLU A 127 -21.70 -14.85 -6.63
C GLU A 127 -21.55 -14.54 -8.12
N GLU A 128 -22.47 -15.01 -8.96
CA GLU A 128 -22.56 -14.65 -10.38
C GLU A 128 -22.90 -13.18 -10.58
N ALA A 129 -23.91 -12.67 -9.87
CA ALA A 129 -24.27 -11.25 -9.93
C ALA A 129 -23.12 -10.37 -9.43
N ARG A 130 -22.43 -10.73 -8.34
CA ARG A 130 -21.23 -10.01 -7.85
C ARG A 130 -20.11 -9.98 -8.89
N ARG A 131 -19.84 -11.11 -9.54
CA ARG A 131 -18.86 -11.18 -10.64
C ARG A 131 -19.30 -10.34 -11.83
N GLY A 132 -20.57 -10.40 -12.22
CA GLY A 132 -21.14 -9.60 -13.31
C GLY A 132 -21.00 -8.09 -13.07
N VAL A 133 -21.27 -7.62 -11.84
CA VAL A 133 -21.02 -6.23 -11.44
C VAL A 133 -19.56 -5.87 -11.61
N ALA A 134 -18.65 -6.66 -11.03
CA ALA A 134 -17.21 -6.39 -11.09
C ALA A 134 -16.69 -6.38 -12.53
N ASP A 135 -17.03 -7.40 -13.33
CA ASP A 135 -16.61 -7.53 -14.73
C ASP A 135 -17.12 -6.36 -15.57
N TYR A 136 -18.38 -5.95 -15.39
CA TYR A 136 -18.96 -4.81 -16.10
C TYR A 136 -18.23 -3.51 -15.75
N LEU A 137 -17.94 -3.28 -14.47
CA LEU A 137 -17.23 -2.09 -14.01
C LEU A 137 -15.77 -2.07 -14.49
N LEU A 138 -15.10 -3.22 -14.52
CA LEU A 138 -13.73 -3.35 -15.04
C LEU A 138 -13.66 -3.09 -16.55
N GLN A 139 -14.66 -3.53 -17.31
CA GLN A 139 -14.76 -3.25 -18.75
C GLN A 139 -14.86 -1.74 -19.04
N LEU A 140 -15.52 -0.98 -18.16
CA LEU A 140 -15.63 0.47 -18.26
C LEU A 140 -14.33 1.19 -17.87
N GLY A 141 -13.46 0.57 -17.06
CA GLY A 141 -12.16 1.12 -16.69
C GLY A 141 -12.25 2.43 -15.89
N ALA A 142 -11.37 3.39 -16.19
CA ALA A 142 -11.28 4.67 -15.46
C ALA A 142 -12.58 5.50 -15.53
N ASP A 143 -13.38 5.32 -16.58
CA ASP A 143 -14.66 6.01 -16.75
C ASP A 143 -15.70 5.57 -15.71
N ALA A 144 -15.52 4.39 -15.10
CA ALA A 144 -16.39 3.91 -14.02
C ALA A 144 -16.13 4.59 -12.67
N VAL A 145 -15.03 5.33 -12.50
CA VAL A 145 -14.63 5.87 -11.18
C VAL A 145 -15.71 6.75 -10.53
N PRO A 146 -16.35 7.72 -11.23
CA PRO A 146 -17.43 8.51 -10.63
C PRO A 146 -18.63 7.66 -10.22
N THR A 147 -18.95 6.63 -11.01
CA THR A 147 -20.06 5.72 -10.74
C THR A 147 -19.80 4.83 -9.53
N LEU A 148 -18.61 4.23 -9.47
CA LEU A 148 -18.12 3.46 -8.34
C LEU A 148 -18.13 4.29 -7.05
N ALA A 149 -17.74 5.57 -7.12
CA ALA A 149 -17.73 6.47 -5.97
C ALA A 149 -19.12 6.71 -5.39
N ALA A 150 -20.12 6.95 -6.25
CA ALA A 150 -21.49 7.17 -5.78
C ALA A 150 -22.12 5.88 -5.24
N ILE A 151 -21.92 4.74 -5.91
CA ILE A 151 -22.39 3.44 -5.42
C ILE A 151 -21.75 3.12 -4.06
N LEU A 152 -20.44 3.32 -3.91
CA LEU A 152 -19.74 3.10 -2.65
C LEU A 152 -20.31 3.93 -1.51
N ASN A 153 -20.74 5.17 -1.77
CA ASN A 153 -21.36 6.04 -0.76
C ASN A 153 -22.85 5.73 -0.52
N ALA A 154 -23.57 5.21 -1.50
CA ALA A 154 -25.01 4.98 -1.42
C ALA A 154 -25.39 3.54 -0.99
N GLU A 155 -24.48 2.58 -1.16
CA GLU A 155 -24.73 1.18 -0.85
C GLU A 155 -24.71 0.94 0.66
N GLY A 156 -25.83 0.48 1.20
CA GLY A 156 -26.00 0.21 2.63
C GLY A 156 -25.35 -1.10 3.08
N ASP A 157 -25.18 -2.08 2.19
CA ASP A 157 -24.60 -3.38 2.51
C ASP A 157 -23.06 -3.36 2.50
N PHE A 158 -22.46 -3.79 3.61
CA PHE A 158 -21.00 -3.83 3.75
C PHE A 158 -20.33 -4.81 2.78
N VAL A 159 -20.93 -5.98 2.52
CA VAL A 159 -20.35 -6.98 1.62
C VAL A 159 -20.32 -6.45 0.19
N ASN A 160 -21.37 -5.76 -0.22
CA ASN A 160 -21.42 -5.11 -1.52
C ASN A 160 -20.45 -3.92 -1.63
N ARG A 161 -20.32 -3.09 -0.58
CA ARG A 161 -19.28 -2.03 -0.56
C ARG A 161 -17.87 -2.62 -0.66
N ARG A 162 -17.59 -3.72 0.04
CA ARG A 162 -16.30 -4.42 -0.06
C ARG A 162 -16.01 -4.91 -1.48
N MET A 163 -17.00 -5.47 -2.17
CA MET A 163 -16.87 -5.85 -3.57
C MET A 163 -16.55 -4.64 -4.45
N VAL A 164 -17.23 -3.51 -4.24
CA VAL A 164 -16.97 -2.25 -4.95
C VAL A 164 -15.54 -1.76 -4.69
N LEU A 165 -15.08 -1.77 -3.43
CA LEU A 165 -13.69 -1.40 -3.07
C LEU A 165 -12.66 -2.28 -3.79
N LYS A 166 -12.86 -3.60 -3.81
CA LYS A 166 -11.99 -4.54 -4.54
C LYS A 166 -11.95 -4.21 -6.03
N THR A 167 -13.10 -3.96 -6.63
CA THR A 167 -13.24 -3.60 -8.05
C THR A 167 -12.51 -2.29 -8.36
N ILE A 168 -12.63 -1.28 -7.49
CA ILE A 168 -11.87 -0.03 -7.60
C ILE A 168 -10.36 -0.31 -7.60
N GLY A 169 -9.87 -1.16 -6.70
CA GLY A 169 -8.47 -1.56 -6.67
C GLY A 169 -7.99 -2.26 -7.96
N GLU A 170 -8.84 -3.10 -8.54
CA GLU A 170 -8.56 -3.85 -9.77
C GLU A 170 -8.61 -2.99 -11.04
N LEU A 171 -9.11 -1.74 -10.96
CA LEU A 171 -9.01 -0.79 -12.06
C LEU A 171 -7.56 -0.50 -12.46
N GLY A 172 -6.60 -0.74 -11.57
CA GLY A 172 -5.17 -0.68 -11.89
C GLY A 172 -4.58 0.71 -12.11
N PRO A 173 -3.32 0.78 -12.60
CA PRO A 173 -2.49 1.98 -12.49
C PRO A 173 -2.98 3.22 -13.28
N GLN A 174 -3.79 3.01 -14.31
CA GLN A 174 -4.33 4.07 -15.16
C GLN A 174 -5.41 4.93 -14.47
N SER A 175 -5.95 4.46 -13.34
CA SER A 175 -7.11 5.06 -12.68
C SER A 175 -6.69 5.91 -11.47
N ALA A 176 -5.86 6.93 -11.69
CA ALA A 176 -5.36 7.80 -10.61
C ALA A 176 -6.50 8.52 -9.82
N GLN A 177 -7.61 8.85 -10.47
CA GLN A 177 -8.77 9.47 -9.80
C GLN A 177 -9.39 8.54 -8.74
N ALA A 178 -9.31 7.22 -8.93
CA ALA A 178 -9.83 6.23 -7.98
C ALA A 178 -9.18 6.37 -6.59
N THR A 179 -7.90 6.76 -6.56
CA THR A 179 -7.17 7.00 -5.31
C THR A 179 -7.83 8.06 -4.45
N PHE A 180 -8.33 9.15 -5.07
CA PHE A 180 -8.98 10.23 -4.33
C PHE A 180 -10.34 9.82 -3.79
N VAL A 181 -11.09 9.01 -4.53
CA VAL A 181 -12.36 8.42 -4.06
C VAL A 181 -12.12 7.57 -2.81
N LEU A 182 -11.11 6.69 -2.85
CA LEU A 182 -10.75 5.83 -1.71
C LEU A 182 -10.27 6.67 -0.51
N ARG A 183 -9.42 7.68 -0.75
CA ARG A 183 -9.00 8.62 0.30
C ARG A 183 -10.19 9.30 0.96
N ASP A 184 -11.10 9.89 0.18
CA ASP A 184 -12.22 10.66 0.72
C ASP A 184 -13.17 9.75 1.50
N PHE A 185 -13.40 8.55 0.99
CA PHE A 185 -14.18 7.53 1.69
C PHE A 185 -13.53 7.15 3.04
N PHE A 186 -12.20 6.94 3.06
CA PHE A 186 -11.44 6.65 4.27
C PHE A 186 -11.48 7.81 5.27
N VAL A 187 -11.11 9.01 4.85
CA VAL A 187 -11.02 10.20 5.72
C VAL A 187 -12.35 10.49 6.40
N ALA A 188 -13.47 10.29 5.70
CA ALA A 188 -14.80 10.50 6.26
C ALA A 188 -15.20 9.49 7.35
N ARG A 189 -14.60 8.29 7.39
CA ARG A 189 -15.11 7.15 8.18
C ARG A 189 -14.11 6.51 9.13
N HIS A 190 -12.81 6.77 8.98
CA HIS A 190 -11.74 6.09 9.72
C HIS A 190 -11.77 6.30 11.24
N ALA A 191 -12.33 7.43 11.70
CA ALA A 191 -12.41 7.75 13.13
C ALA A 191 -13.39 6.86 13.90
N ASP A 192 -14.39 6.28 13.22
CA ASP A 192 -15.32 5.33 13.81
C ASP A 192 -14.73 3.92 13.74
N LEU A 193 -14.40 3.35 14.89
CA LEU A 193 -13.79 2.03 14.99
C LEU A 193 -14.70 0.89 14.53
N GLN A 194 -16.02 1.11 14.46
CA GLN A 194 -16.92 0.13 13.85
C GLN A 194 -16.58 -0.06 12.38
N ASN A 195 -16.16 1.00 11.68
CA ASN A 195 -15.78 0.94 10.27
C ASN A 195 -14.39 0.32 10.04
N ARG A 196 -13.69 -0.14 11.09
CA ARG A 196 -12.29 -0.57 10.97
C ARG A 196 -12.09 -1.60 9.86
N SER A 197 -12.95 -2.62 9.81
CA SER A 197 -12.89 -3.68 8.78
C SER A 197 -12.97 -3.11 7.36
N GLU A 198 -13.88 -2.17 7.14
CA GLU A 198 -14.07 -1.50 5.86
C GLU A 198 -12.85 -0.66 5.47
N MET A 199 -12.31 0.10 6.41
CA MET A 199 -11.15 0.96 6.16
C MET A 199 -9.90 0.15 5.77
N LEU A 200 -9.75 -1.07 6.30
CA LEU A 200 -8.68 -1.97 5.85
C LEU A 200 -8.84 -2.35 4.37
N HIS A 201 -10.07 -2.58 3.91
CA HIS A 201 -10.35 -2.84 2.49
C HIS A 201 -10.14 -1.60 1.61
N VAL A 202 -10.37 -0.41 2.14
CA VAL A 202 -10.06 0.83 1.42
C VAL A 202 -8.55 0.97 1.22
N ILE A 203 -7.75 0.65 2.24
CA ILE A 203 -6.29 0.65 2.14
C ILE A 203 -5.79 -0.43 1.18
N ASP A 204 -6.37 -1.63 1.21
CA ASP A 204 -6.09 -2.69 0.24
C ASP A 204 -6.37 -2.26 -1.19
N ALA A 205 -7.52 -1.60 -1.41
CA ALA A 205 -7.88 -1.08 -2.72
C ALA A 205 -6.86 -0.02 -3.19
N MET A 206 -6.43 0.89 -2.31
CA MET A 206 -5.38 1.87 -2.64
C MET A 206 -4.06 1.18 -2.98
N GLY A 207 -3.62 0.18 -2.21
CA GLY A 207 -2.42 -0.59 -2.54
C GLY A 207 -2.53 -1.34 -3.87
N SER A 208 -3.71 -1.88 -4.18
CA SER A 208 -3.99 -2.67 -5.38
C SER A 208 -4.10 -1.84 -6.66
N LEU A 209 -4.44 -0.56 -6.55
CA LEU A 209 -4.42 0.38 -7.69
C LEU A 209 -3.04 0.48 -8.32
N ARG A 210 -1.96 0.38 -7.52
CA ARG A 210 -0.57 0.33 -8.00
C ARG A 210 -0.17 1.54 -8.86
N ASN A 211 -0.77 2.72 -8.63
CA ASN A 211 -0.43 3.98 -9.29
C ASN A 211 0.36 4.92 -8.38
N ASP A 212 1.04 5.88 -8.98
CA ASP A 212 1.90 6.82 -8.25
C ASP A 212 1.13 7.62 -7.19
N THR A 213 -0.07 8.08 -7.54
CA THR A 213 -0.95 8.81 -6.61
C THR A 213 -1.33 7.96 -5.40
N SER A 214 -1.55 6.66 -5.59
CA SER A 214 -1.92 5.72 -4.52
C SER A 214 -0.77 5.49 -3.55
N PHE A 215 0.46 5.42 -4.05
CA PHE A 215 1.64 5.35 -3.19
C PHE A 215 1.82 6.60 -2.35
N ASP A 216 1.78 7.78 -3.00
CA ASP A 216 1.93 9.06 -2.32
C ASP A 216 0.82 9.25 -1.26
N MET A 217 -0.40 8.79 -1.57
CA MET A 217 -1.52 8.79 -0.65
C MET A 217 -1.30 7.88 0.56
N LEU A 218 -0.83 6.64 0.35
CA LEU A 218 -0.54 5.71 1.44
C LEU A 218 0.53 6.28 2.39
N GLN A 219 1.56 6.95 1.85
CA GLN A 219 2.55 7.66 2.68
C GLN A 219 1.92 8.83 3.43
N ASP A 220 1.14 9.68 2.77
CA ASP A 220 0.46 10.82 3.40
C ASP A 220 -0.44 10.38 4.57
N LEU A 221 -1.19 9.29 4.42
CA LEU A 221 -2.05 8.76 5.49
C LEU A 221 -1.25 8.28 6.71
N ILE A 222 -0.03 7.73 6.53
CA ILE A 222 0.86 7.37 7.64
C ILE A 222 1.32 8.64 8.38
N TYR A 223 1.77 9.65 7.64
CA TYR A 223 2.27 10.91 8.20
C TYR A 223 1.16 11.69 8.92
N ARG A 224 -0.05 11.77 8.34
CA ARG A 224 -1.22 12.34 9.01
C ARG A 224 -1.53 11.61 10.31
N GLY A 225 -1.36 10.29 10.33
CA GLY A 225 -1.57 9.50 11.53
C GLY A 225 -0.63 9.83 12.68
N SER A 226 0.51 10.49 12.44
CA SER A 226 1.34 11.01 13.53
C SER A 226 0.69 12.15 14.30
N SER A 227 -0.30 12.82 13.70
CA SER A 227 -1.04 13.94 14.30
C SER A 227 -2.44 13.55 14.75
N ASP A 228 -3.05 12.54 14.14
CA ASP A 228 -4.39 12.04 14.47
C ASP A 228 -4.34 10.57 14.94
N PRO A 229 -4.58 10.31 16.23
CA PRO A 229 -4.56 8.95 16.79
C PRO A 229 -5.55 7.97 16.14
N GLY A 230 -6.59 8.45 15.45
CA GLY A 230 -7.56 7.61 14.74
C GLY A 230 -6.90 6.76 13.65
N TYR A 231 -5.85 7.29 13.01
CA TYR A 231 -5.11 6.62 11.94
C TYR A 231 -4.19 5.51 12.45
N HIS A 232 -3.80 5.56 13.74
CA HIS A 232 -2.95 4.52 14.32
C HIS A 232 -3.58 3.15 14.06
N ASN A 233 -4.91 2.98 14.15
CA ASN A 233 -5.59 1.69 13.95
C ASN A 233 -5.37 1.00 12.60
N TYR A 234 -4.75 1.69 11.64
CA TYR A 234 -4.55 1.27 10.27
C TYR A 234 -3.08 1.31 9.80
N ARG A 235 -2.14 1.73 10.65
CA ARG A 235 -0.71 1.86 10.30
C ARG A 235 -0.09 0.57 9.80
N ASP A 236 -0.35 -0.54 10.49
CA ASP A 236 0.03 -1.86 10.03
C ASP A 236 -0.42 -2.09 8.59
N LYS A 237 -1.69 -1.87 8.29
CA LYS A 237 -2.21 -2.08 6.93
C LYS A 237 -1.60 -1.13 5.90
N LEU A 238 -1.32 0.12 6.28
CA LEU A 238 -0.64 1.08 5.42
C LEU A 238 0.80 0.65 5.09
N TYR A 239 1.57 0.17 6.08
CA TYR A 239 2.91 -0.38 5.86
C TYR A 239 2.89 -1.64 4.99
N GLU A 240 1.89 -2.49 5.16
CA GLU A 240 1.68 -3.66 4.31
C GLU A 240 1.50 -3.25 2.84
N ALA A 241 0.59 -2.30 2.59
CA ALA A 241 0.30 -1.79 1.25
C ALA A 241 1.54 -1.14 0.62
N LEU A 242 2.31 -0.33 1.36
CA LEU A 242 3.57 0.23 0.87
C LEU A 242 4.59 -0.84 0.50
N GLY A 243 4.73 -1.89 1.30
CA GLY A 243 5.65 -3.00 1.04
C GLY A 243 5.27 -3.88 -0.15
N GLU A 244 4.00 -3.87 -0.56
CA GLU A 244 3.50 -4.60 -1.74
C GLU A 244 3.45 -3.72 -3.00
N HIS A 245 3.55 -2.41 -2.85
CA HIS A 245 3.48 -1.46 -3.96
C HIS A 245 4.68 -1.59 -4.91
N PRO A 246 4.52 -1.33 -6.23
CA PRO A 246 5.65 -1.27 -7.16
C PRO A 246 6.76 -0.31 -6.74
N ARG A 247 6.39 0.86 -6.20
CA ARG A 247 7.31 1.90 -5.67
C ARG A 247 7.82 1.65 -4.25
N ARG A 248 7.73 0.43 -3.71
CA ARG A 248 8.11 0.09 -2.32
C ARG A 248 9.53 0.51 -1.92
N GLU A 249 10.47 0.63 -2.86
CA GLU A 249 11.83 1.13 -2.61
C GLU A 249 11.82 2.58 -2.08
N GLU A 250 10.89 3.42 -2.53
CA GLU A 250 10.74 4.79 -2.05
C GLU A 250 10.14 4.86 -0.63
N ALA A 251 9.57 3.75 -0.13
CA ALA A 251 9.02 3.67 1.22
C ALA A 251 10.08 3.38 2.29
N VAL A 252 11.33 3.09 1.91
CA VAL A 252 12.41 2.71 2.85
C VAL A 252 12.56 3.71 4.01
N PRO A 253 12.61 5.05 3.80
CA PRO A 253 12.74 5.99 4.92
C PRO A 253 11.56 5.91 5.90
N THR A 254 10.33 5.79 5.38
CA THR A 254 9.12 5.65 6.19
C THR A 254 9.12 4.35 6.98
N LEU A 255 9.51 3.23 6.35
CA LEU A 255 9.54 1.92 6.98
C LEU A 255 10.66 1.78 8.01
N VAL A 256 11.82 2.40 7.79
CA VAL A 256 12.92 2.47 8.77
C VAL A 256 12.48 3.25 10.00
N ASP A 257 11.87 4.43 9.82
CA ASP A 257 11.34 5.21 10.94
C ASP A 257 10.30 4.41 11.74
N ALA A 258 9.31 3.82 11.07
CA ALA A 258 8.28 3.00 11.69
C ALA A 258 8.90 1.82 12.48
N MET A 259 9.82 1.08 11.87
CA MET A 259 10.49 -0.07 12.49
C MET A 259 11.22 0.29 13.78
N HIS A 260 11.77 1.50 13.90
CA HIS A 260 12.47 1.94 15.11
C HIS A 260 11.58 2.66 16.12
N ASN A 261 10.63 3.46 15.64
CA ASN A 261 10.00 4.51 16.44
C ASN A 261 8.50 4.31 16.65
N ASP A 262 7.84 3.39 15.93
CA ASP A 262 6.41 3.15 16.20
C ASP A 262 6.18 2.60 17.61
N VAL A 263 5.16 3.17 18.27
CA VAL A 263 4.82 2.83 19.65
C VAL A 263 4.34 1.37 19.75
N ARG A 264 3.54 0.93 18.77
CA ARG A 264 2.87 -0.37 18.83
C ARG A 264 3.74 -1.45 18.19
N PRO A 265 3.92 -2.60 18.86
CA PRO A 265 4.74 -3.69 18.32
C PRO A 265 4.22 -4.25 16.99
N GLN A 266 2.90 -4.19 16.77
CA GLN A 266 2.26 -4.63 15.54
C GLN A 266 2.71 -3.79 14.34
N ASP A 267 2.84 -2.49 14.53
CA ASP A 267 3.30 -1.54 13.50
C ASP A 267 4.77 -1.80 13.15
N ARG A 268 5.64 -1.89 14.17
CA ARG A 268 7.06 -2.24 13.96
C ARG A 268 7.22 -3.60 13.29
N ASN A 269 6.40 -4.59 13.68
CA ASN A 269 6.38 -5.90 13.05
C ASN A 269 6.06 -5.79 11.56
N LYS A 270 5.01 -5.04 11.22
CA LYS A 270 4.57 -4.93 9.84
C LYS A 270 5.52 -4.10 8.98
N ALA A 271 6.12 -3.05 9.54
CA ALA A 271 7.20 -2.30 8.91
C ALA A 271 8.39 -3.22 8.59
N ALA A 272 8.81 -4.07 9.54
CA ALA A 272 9.85 -5.07 9.30
C ALA A 272 9.48 -6.05 8.17
N GLN A 273 8.26 -6.58 8.13
CA GLN A 273 7.80 -7.44 7.03
C GLN A 273 7.87 -6.73 5.68
N ALA A 274 7.46 -5.47 5.63
CA ALA A 274 7.50 -4.63 4.43
C ALA A 274 8.95 -4.42 3.97
N MET A 275 9.89 -4.14 4.89
CA MET A 275 11.33 -4.06 4.58
C MET A 275 11.87 -5.35 3.94
N GLY A 276 11.45 -6.52 4.44
CA GLY A 276 11.77 -7.79 3.80
C GLY A 276 11.16 -7.96 2.40
N LYS A 277 10.04 -7.31 2.08
CA LYS A 277 9.47 -7.27 0.71
C LYS A 277 10.17 -6.27 -0.19
N VAL A 278 10.64 -5.14 0.34
CA VAL A 278 11.52 -4.21 -0.38
C VAL A 278 12.77 -4.95 -0.83
N GLY A 279 13.43 -5.63 0.12
CA GLY A 279 14.57 -6.49 -0.21
C GLY A 279 15.88 -5.74 -0.46
N ASP A 280 15.99 -4.48 -0.06
CA ASP A 280 17.20 -3.66 -0.25
C ASP A 280 18.28 -4.01 0.78
N PRO A 281 19.45 -4.53 0.35
CA PRO A 281 20.60 -4.79 1.22
C PRO A 281 21.10 -3.58 2.01
N SER A 282 20.88 -2.36 1.51
CA SER A 282 21.37 -1.12 2.14
C SER A 282 20.76 -0.90 3.53
N THR A 283 19.61 -1.53 3.82
CA THR A 283 18.84 -1.37 5.06
C THR A 283 19.21 -2.39 6.14
N LEU A 284 20.18 -3.28 5.88
CA LEU A 284 20.60 -4.29 6.84
C LEU A 284 21.13 -3.70 8.16
N PRO A 285 21.92 -2.61 8.18
CA PRO A 285 22.33 -1.98 9.43
C PRO A 285 21.15 -1.53 10.31
N ASP A 286 20.09 -0.99 9.71
CA ASP A 286 18.87 -0.58 10.43
C ASP A 286 18.14 -1.81 10.99
N LEU A 287 18.02 -2.88 10.20
CA LEU A 287 17.42 -4.14 10.65
C LEU A 287 18.19 -4.77 11.82
N TYR A 288 19.53 -4.75 11.80
CA TYR A 288 20.34 -5.26 12.92
C TYR A 288 20.09 -4.45 14.20
N ASN A 289 20.14 -3.12 14.10
CA ASN A 289 19.87 -2.19 15.20
C ASN A 289 18.45 -2.40 15.76
N ALA A 290 17.45 -2.61 14.90
CA ALA A 290 16.09 -2.90 15.31
C ALA A 290 15.98 -4.21 16.09
N VAL A 291 16.65 -5.29 15.65
CA VAL A 291 16.67 -6.58 16.37
C VAL A 291 17.27 -6.43 17.77
N GLU A 292 18.35 -5.66 17.90
CA GLU A 292 19.05 -5.45 19.17
C GLU A 292 18.21 -4.66 20.18
N LYS A 293 17.51 -3.62 19.71
CA LYS A 293 16.69 -2.74 20.56
C LYS A 293 15.28 -3.26 20.83
N GLU A 294 14.79 -4.18 20.01
CA GLU A 294 13.43 -4.70 20.17
C GLU A 294 13.29 -5.52 21.45
N ARG A 295 12.17 -5.35 22.15
CA ARG A 295 11.85 -6.07 23.40
C ARG A 295 10.92 -7.26 23.17
N TYR A 296 10.11 -7.22 22.12
CA TYR A 296 9.15 -8.27 21.80
C TYR A 296 9.76 -9.31 20.87
N TRP A 297 9.91 -10.53 21.38
CA TRP A 297 10.49 -11.64 20.62
C TRP A 297 9.77 -11.89 19.28
N VAL A 298 8.44 -11.73 19.21
CA VAL A 298 7.65 -11.88 17.97
C VAL A 298 8.10 -10.89 16.88
N VAL A 299 8.43 -9.65 17.26
CA VAL A 299 8.94 -8.65 16.33
C VAL A 299 10.38 -8.98 15.92
N LYS A 300 11.22 -9.46 16.85
CA LYS A 300 12.57 -9.97 16.51
C LYS A 300 12.55 -11.08 15.48
N GLN A 301 11.64 -12.05 15.61
CA GLN A 301 11.52 -13.13 14.62
C GLN A 301 11.23 -12.58 13.21
N THR A 302 10.40 -11.55 13.14
CA THR A 302 10.01 -10.92 11.88
C THR A 302 11.16 -10.13 11.27
N LEU A 303 11.90 -9.39 12.09
CA LEU A 303 13.12 -8.69 11.67
C LEU A 303 14.18 -9.67 11.15
N LEU A 304 14.45 -10.75 11.89
CA LEU A 304 15.37 -11.82 11.48
C LEU A 304 14.91 -12.51 10.19
N GLY A 305 13.60 -12.80 10.08
CA GLY A 305 13.01 -13.35 8.87
C GLY A 305 13.20 -12.44 7.66
N SER A 306 13.11 -11.13 7.87
CA SER A 306 13.31 -10.10 6.84
C SER A 306 14.77 -10.00 6.40
N ILE A 307 15.72 -10.04 7.35
CA ILE A 307 17.16 -10.17 7.06
C ILE A 307 17.43 -11.42 6.21
N GLY A 308 16.86 -12.56 6.59
CA GLY A 308 17.00 -13.79 5.80
C GLY A 308 16.34 -13.72 4.43
N LYS A 309 15.29 -12.91 4.26
CA LYS A 309 14.61 -12.70 2.97
C LYS A 309 15.41 -11.77 2.04
N ILE A 310 16.09 -10.76 2.59
CA ILE A 310 17.07 -9.95 1.86
C ILE A 310 18.21 -10.85 1.35
N GLY A 311 18.61 -11.85 2.14
CA GLY A 311 19.40 -12.98 1.64
C GLY A 311 20.91 -12.73 1.56
N GLU A 312 21.40 -11.62 2.11
CA GLU A 312 22.79 -11.21 1.96
C GLU A 312 23.74 -11.99 2.90
N PRO A 313 24.79 -12.65 2.37
CA PRO A 313 25.75 -13.44 3.15
C PRO A 313 26.49 -12.65 4.23
N GLN A 314 26.62 -11.33 4.07
CA GLN A 314 27.23 -10.45 5.09
C GLN A 314 26.44 -10.46 6.42
N SER A 315 25.18 -10.89 6.42
CA SER A 315 24.35 -11.01 7.61
C SER A 315 24.67 -12.23 8.48
N LEU A 316 25.44 -13.20 7.97
CA LEU A 316 25.69 -14.46 8.68
C LEU A 316 26.29 -14.29 10.08
N PRO A 317 27.31 -13.41 10.31
CA PRO A 317 27.85 -13.21 11.66
C PRO A 317 26.81 -12.67 12.65
N PHE A 318 25.97 -11.74 12.20
CA PHE A 318 24.90 -11.19 13.03
C PHE A 318 23.85 -12.27 13.37
N LEU A 319 23.39 -13.01 12.36
CA LEU A 319 22.41 -14.07 12.54
C LEU A 319 22.95 -15.21 13.41
N GLU A 320 24.23 -15.58 13.27
CA GLU A 320 24.88 -16.57 14.13
C GLU A 320 24.85 -16.13 15.59
N ALA A 321 25.22 -14.88 15.87
CA ALA A 321 25.18 -14.35 17.22
C ALA A 321 23.78 -14.44 17.83
N GLN A 322 22.73 -14.08 17.08
CA GLN A 322 21.35 -14.19 17.52
C GLN A 322 20.93 -15.67 17.71
N ALA A 323 21.34 -16.57 16.81
CA ALA A 323 21.05 -17.99 16.89
C ALA A 323 21.71 -18.68 18.10
N ARG A 324 22.85 -18.18 18.58
CA ARG A 324 23.57 -18.73 19.74
C ARG A 324 23.16 -18.11 21.07
N THR A 325 22.85 -16.81 21.09
CA THR A 325 22.78 -16.03 22.34
C THR A 325 21.38 -15.55 22.71
N ALA A 326 20.40 -15.59 21.80
CA ALA A 326 19.05 -15.13 22.11
C ALA A 326 18.41 -15.98 23.21
N LYS A 327 17.80 -15.30 24.19
CA LYS A 327 17.14 -15.93 25.34
C LYS A 327 15.99 -16.82 24.90
N GLU A 328 15.13 -16.32 24.01
CA GLU A 328 13.97 -17.04 23.52
C GLU A 328 14.35 -18.02 22.40
N SER A 329 13.97 -19.29 22.55
CA SER A 329 14.22 -20.34 21.55
C SER A 329 13.59 -20.01 20.19
N ALA A 330 12.43 -19.35 20.19
CA ALA A 330 11.77 -18.85 18.99
C ALA A 330 12.62 -17.84 18.19
N VAL A 331 13.41 -17.01 18.87
CA VAL A 331 14.34 -16.05 18.25
C VAL A 331 15.56 -16.79 17.70
N ARG A 332 16.15 -17.72 18.47
CA ARG A 332 17.24 -18.58 17.99
C ARG A 332 16.85 -19.35 16.73
N LEU A 333 15.67 -19.98 16.73
CA LEU A 333 15.12 -20.70 15.58
C LEU A 333 14.93 -19.79 14.36
N SER A 334 14.48 -18.54 14.57
CA SER A 334 14.26 -17.61 13.46
C SER A 334 15.56 -17.12 12.85
N ALA A 335 16.60 -16.91 13.68
CA ALA A 335 17.94 -16.58 13.22
C ALA A 335 18.54 -17.75 12.42
N ALA A 336 18.43 -18.98 12.92
CA ALA A 336 18.82 -20.18 12.18
C ALA A 336 18.02 -20.33 10.86
N GLY A 337 16.71 -20.09 10.89
CA GLY A 337 15.87 -20.10 9.68
C GLY A 337 16.30 -19.05 8.65
N ALA A 338 16.74 -17.88 9.10
CA ALA A 338 17.31 -16.85 8.23
C ALA A 338 18.66 -17.28 7.63
N ILE A 339 19.55 -17.91 8.42
CA ILE A 339 20.80 -18.51 7.93
C ILE A 339 20.52 -19.55 6.85
N ARG A 340 19.53 -20.43 7.09
CA ARG A 340 19.09 -21.45 6.13
C ARG A 340 18.58 -20.82 4.83
N ARG A 341 17.79 -19.75 4.93
CA ARG A 341 17.24 -19.04 3.76
C ARG A 341 18.33 -18.36 2.92
N ILE A 342 19.40 -17.86 3.54
CA ILE A 342 20.55 -17.29 2.81
C ILE A 342 21.25 -18.38 1.96
N GLY A 343 21.23 -19.65 2.39
CA GLY A 343 21.57 -20.78 1.52
C GLY A 343 23.02 -20.83 1.02
N THR A 344 23.96 -20.24 1.76
CA THR A 344 25.39 -20.31 1.39
C THR A 344 26.08 -21.52 2.04
N PRO A 345 27.19 -22.03 1.48
CA PRO A 345 27.98 -23.11 2.10
C PRO A 345 28.52 -22.76 3.49
N ARG A 346 28.66 -21.47 3.80
CA ARG A 346 28.97 -21.02 5.17
C ARG A 346 27.75 -21.14 6.07
N GLY A 347 26.58 -20.69 5.61
CA GLY A 347 25.32 -20.82 6.34
C GLY A 347 24.96 -22.28 6.66
N GLU A 348 25.15 -23.19 5.71
CA GLU A 348 24.94 -24.64 5.93
C GLU A 348 25.83 -25.19 7.05
N ARG A 349 27.12 -24.84 7.05
CA ARG A 349 28.06 -25.22 8.13
C ARG A 349 27.63 -24.64 9.47
N LEU A 350 27.23 -23.37 9.50
CA LEU A 350 26.72 -22.74 10.72
C LEU A 350 25.47 -23.46 11.25
N LEU A 351 24.55 -23.90 10.39
CA LEU A 351 23.38 -24.67 10.84
C LEU A 351 23.77 -26.01 11.47
N GLN A 352 24.75 -26.71 10.89
CA GLN A 352 25.26 -27.96 11.46
C GLN A 352 25.89 -27.75 12.84
N GLU A 353 26.65 -26.67 13.01
CA GLU A 353 27.25 -26.29 14.30
C GLU A 353 26.17 -25.90 15.32
N LEU A 354 25.21 -25.06 14.93
CA LEU A 354 24.08 -24.66 15.78
C LEU A 354 23.26 -25.88 16.25
N ALA A 355 22.99 -26.83 15.35
CA ALA A 355 22.27 -28.05 15.70
C ALA A 355 23.04 -28.93 16.71
N ARG A 356 24.37 -28.95 16.64
CA ARG A 356 25.22 -29.70 17.58
C ARG A 356 25.28 -29.05 18.95
N ASP A 357 25.35 -27.72 18.99
CA ASP A 357 25.58 -26.95 20.22
C ASP A 357 24.28 -26.59 20.98
N GLU A 358 23.11 -26.68 20.33
CA GLU A 358 21.82 -26.34 20.91
C GLU A 358 21.44 -27.27 22.08
N GLN A 359 21.00 -26.65 23.18
CA GLN A 359 20.69 -27.34 24.43
C GLN A 359 19.19 -27.58 24.62
N ASP A 360 18.35 -26.76 23.98
CA ASP A 360 16.90 -26.98 23.94
C ASP A 360 16.59 -28.20 23.05
N PRO A 361 16.03 -29.29 23.59
CA PRO A 361 15.82 -30.53 22.83
C PRO A 361 14.86 -30.38 21.65
N GLU A 362 13.84 -29.51 21.77
CA GLU A 362 12.85 -29.30 20.73
C GLU A 362 13.44 -28.49 19.58
N LEU A 363 14.18 -27.43 19.92
CA LEU A 363 14.91 -26.64 18.93
C LEU A 363 16.00 -27.46 18.25
N LYS A 364 16.79 -28.23 19.02
CA LYS A 364 17.82 -29.12 18.49
C LYS A 364 17.24 -30.09 17.47
N LYS A 365 16.14 -30.78 17.82
CA LYS A 365 15.45 -31.68 16.89
C LYS A 365 15.05 -30.96 15.61
N ARG A 366 14.51 -29.75 15.70
CA ARG A 366 14.11 -28.96 14.53
C ARG A 366 15.29 -28.60 13.63
N LEU A 367 16.43 -28.22 14.22
CA LEU A 367 17.66 -27.92 13.48
C LEU A 367 18.24 -29.18 12.82
N ASP A 368 18.26 -30.32 13.52
CA ASP A 368 18.70 -31.61 12.99
C ASP A 368 17.83 -32.03 11.78
N ASP A 369 16.51 -31.84 11.85
CA ASP A 369 15.58 -32.10 10.74
C ASP A 369 15.92 -31.23 9.52
N TRP A 370 16.18 -29.93 9.72
CA TRP A 370 16.59 -29.02 8.64
C TRP A 370 17.90 -29.43 7.98
N VAL A 371 18.91 -29.77 8.76
CA VAL A 371 20.21 -30.25 8.24
C VAL A 371 20.03 -31.53 7.42
N ALA A 372 19.16 -32.43 7.85
CA ALA A 372 18.86 -33.68 7.14
C ALA A 372 18.07 -33.44 5.83
N GLU A 373 17.11 -32.51 5.82
CA GLU A 373 16.36 -32.08 4.63
C GLU A 373 17.31 -31.51 3.56
N ASP A 374 18.17 -30.57 3.95
CA ASP A 374 19.08 -29.87 3.03
C ASP A 374 20.13 -30.82 2.44
N SER A 375 20.63 -31.77 3.25
CA SER A 375 21.54 -32.83 2.80
C SER A 375 20.93 -33.78 1.77
N LYS A 376 19.60 -33.98 1.79
CA LYS A 376 18.87 -34.79 0.79
C LYS A 376 18.59 -33.99 -0.48
N GLY A 377 18.32 -32.69 -0.34
CA GLY A 377 18.11 -31.77 -1.47
C GLY A 377 19.36 -31.62 -2.34
N ALA A 378 20.54 -31.46 -1.73
CA ALA A 378 21.81 -31.30 -2.45
C ALA A 378 22.29 -32.56 -3.22
N LYS A 379 21.65 -33.72 -3.01
CA LYS A 379 21.96 -34.98 -3.69
C LYS A 379 21.06 -35.30 -4.89
N LYS A 380 20.01 -34.50 -5.11
CA LYS A 380 19.15 -34.54 -6.29
C LYS A 380 19.55 -33.44 -7.25
#